data_AF-A0A7K8W1E7-F1
#
_entry.id   AF-A0A7K8W1E7-F1
#
_cell.length_a   1.000
_cell.length_b   1.000
_cell.length_c   1.000
_cell.angle_alpha   90.00
_cell.angle_beta   90.00
_cell.angle_gamma   90.00
#
_symmetry.space_group_name_H-M   'P 1'
#
loop_
_entity.id
_entity.type
_entity.pdbx_description
1 polymer ?
#
loop_
_entity_poly.entity_id
_entity_poly.type
_entity_poly.pdbx_seq_one_letter_code
_entity_poly.pdbx_strand_id
1 'polypeptide(L)'
;QRILRLAEMCRRLETEEEKVLPFYPSSLAEGELQDARRALEETPVEPLARAMQDYVGLERFWQRFNKAKLEEKVLEQVRTALANRNQHLRELLQQYLAGVSISRKVLKD
;
A
#
# COMPACT_ATOMS: atom_id res chain seq x y z
N GLN A 1 -24.65 8.21 -13.38
CA GLN A 1 -23.53 8.58 -14.28
C GLN A 1 -22.25 9.00 -13.54
N ARG A 2 -22.30 9.80 -12.46
CA ARG A 2 -21.09 10.28 -11.74
C ARG A 2 -20.18 9.17 -11.20
N ILE A 3 -20.74 8.12 -10.60
CA ILE A 3 -19.99 6.98 -10.04
C ILE A 3 -19.19 6.26 -11.13
N LEU A 4 -19.79 6.02 -12.30
CA LEU A 4 -19.12 5.36 -13.42
C LEU A 4 -17.93 6.17 -13.95
N ARG A 5 -18.07 7.50 -14.05
CA ARG A 5 -16.96 8.37 -14.46
C ARG A 5 -15.82 8.33 -13.45
N LEU A 6 -16.12 8.35 -12.15
CA LEU A 6 -15.11 8.21 -11.11
C LEU A 6 -14.42 6.85 -11.18
N ALA A 7 -15.18 5.76 -11.37
CA ALA A 7 -14.63 4.43 -11.52
C ALA A 7 -13.68 4.34 -12.73
N GLU A 8 -14.06 4.94 -13.87
CA GLU A 8 -13.21 5.00 -15.07
C GLU A 8 -11.92 5.79 -14.83
N MET A 9 -12.00 6.95 -14.15
CA MET A 9 -10.83 7.74 -13.79
C MET A 9 -9.89 6.97 -12.84
N CYS A 10 -10.44 6.31 -11.83
CA CYS A 10 -9.67 5.48 -10.89
C CYS A 10 -9.00 4.29 -11.60
N ARG A 11 -9.72 3.63 -12.53
CA ARG A 11 -9.19 2.49 -13.29
C ARG A 11 -7.93 2.82 -14.08
N ARG A 12 -7.71 4.08 -14.46
CA ARG A 12 -6.48 4.52 -15.13
C ARG A 12 -5.25 4.49 -14.22
N LEU A 13 -5.44 4.53 -12.91
CA LEU A 13 -4.38 4.49 -11.90
C LEU A 13 -4.10 3.08 -11.39
N GLU A 14 -4.95 2.11 -11.75
CA GLU A 14 -4.76 0.69 -11.42
C GLU A 14 -3.64 0.08 -12.26
N THR A 15 -2.91 -0.86 -11.66
CA THR A 15 -1.91 -1.67 -12.35
C THR A 15 -2.57 -2.63 -13.34
N GLU A 16 -1.82 -3.15 -14.31
CA GLU A 16 -2.35 -4.13 -15.27
C GLU A 16 -2.78 -5.43 -14.56
N GLU A 17 -2.05 -5.83 -13.51
CA GLU A 17 -2.43 -6.97 -12.68
C GLU A 17 -3.81 -6.76 -12.04
N GLU A 18 -4.06 -5.61 -11.41
CA GLU A 18 -5.36 -5.32 -10.79
C GLU A 18 -6.51 -5.19 -11.80
N LYS A 19 -6.22 -4.81 -13.05
CA LYS A 19 -7.23 -4.76 -14.11
C LYS A 19 -7.63 -6.15 -14.59
N VAL A 20 -6.72 -7.13 -14.54
CA VAL A 20 -6.91 -8.51 -14.99
C VAL A 20 -7.39 -9.41 -13.84
N LEU A 21 -6.83 -9.23 -12.65
CA LEU A 21 -7.12 -9.96 -11.41
C LEU A 21 -7.50 -8.97 -10.29
N PRO A 22 -8.71 -8.39 -10.32
CA PRO A 22 -9.12 -7.36 -9.37
C PRO A 22 -9.37 -7.88 -7.95
N PHE A 23 -9.45 -9.21 -7.78
CA PHE A 23 -9.81 -9.85 -6.52
C PHE A 23 -8.78 -10.90 -6.18
N TYR A 24 -8.18 -10.75 -5.00
CA TYR A 24 -7.22 -11.70 -4.46
C TYR A 24 -7.95 -12.89 -3.83
N PRO A 25 -7.33 -14.07 -3.83
CA PRO A 25 -7.84 -15.17 -3.02
C PRO A 25 -7.90 -14.73 -1.55
N SER A 26 -8.91 -15.23 -0.83
CA SER A 26 -9.01 -15.01 0.60
C SER A 26 -7.74 -15.51 1.28
N SER A 27 -7.18 -14.70 2.20
CA SER A 27 -6.10 -15.12 3.08
C SER A 27 -6.58 -15.99 4.25
N LEU A 28 -7.90 -16.06 4.46
CA LEU A 28 -8.51 -16.87 5.51
C LEU A 28 -8.49 -18.35 5.13
N ALA A 29 -8.21 -19.20 6.11
CA ALA A 29 -8.36 -20.63 6.00
C ALA A 29 -9.84 -21.02 5.82
N GLU A 30 -10.09 -22.25 5.36
CA GLU A 30 -11.45 -22.69 5.04
C GLU A 30 -12.39 -22.68 6.27
N GLY A 31 -11.89 -23.01 7.46
CA GLY A 31 -12.66 -22.89 8.70
C GLY A 31 -13.04 -21.45 9.01
N GLU A 32 -12.09 -20.53 8.90
CA GLU A 32 -12.31 -19.09 9.15
C GLU A 32 -13.28 -18.47 8.14
N LEU A 33 -13.25 -18.94 6.88
CA LEU A 33 -14.22 -18.56 5.86
C LEU A 33 -15.64 -19.02 6.23
N GLN A 34 -15.78 -20.23 6.75
CA GLN A 34 -17.07 -20.74 7.20
C GLN A 34 -17.60 -19.94 8.39
N ASP A 35 -16.73 -19.61 9.35
CA ASP A 35 -17.10 -18.81 10.52
C ASP A 35 -17.51 -17.39 10.11
N ALA A 36 -16.77 -16.75 9.21
CA ALA A 36 -17.12 -15.43 8.68
C ALA A 36 -18.48 -15.44 7.96
N ARG A 37 -18.78 -16.49 7.19
CA ARG A 37 -20.09 -16.66 6.54
C ARG A 37 -21.22 -16.82 7.55
N ARG A 38 -21.03 -17.62 8.60
CA ARG A 38 -22.03 -17.77 9.67
C ARG A 38 -22.28 -16.45 10.39
N ALA A 39 -21.24 -15.69 10.71
CA ALA A 39 -21.37 -14.38 11.34
C ALA A 39 -22.14 -13.36 10.49
N LEU A 40 -22.07 -13.46 9.15
CA LEU A 40 -22.86 -12.63 8.23
C LEU A 40 -24.35 -12.99 8.21
N GLU A 41 -24.70 -14.26 8.50
CA GLU A 41 -26.09 -14.73 8.57
C GLU A 41 -26.77 -14.39 9.90
N GLU A 42 -25.98 -14.17 10.96
CA GLU A 42 -26.48 -13.77 12.28
C GLU A 42 -27.10 -12.37 12.24
N THR A 43 -28.17 -12.17 13.02
CA THR A 43 -28.82 -10.85 13.11
C THR A 43 -27.98 -9.93 13.99
N PRO A 44 -27.45 -8.81 13.46
CA PRO A 44 -26.56 -7.94 14.21
C PRO A 44 -27.28 -7.21 15.33
N VAL A 45 -26.69 -7.27 16.51
CA VAL A 45 -27.21 -6.61 17.72
C VAL A 45 -26.68 -5.18 17.81
N GLU A 46 -25.40 -5.00 17.47
CA GLU A 46 -24.71 -3.71 17.54
C GLU A 46 -25.17 -2.74 16.44
N PRO A 47 -25.31 -1.44 16.74
CA PRO A 47 -25.72 -0.43 15.76
C PRO A 47 -24.80 -0.36 14.53
N LEU A 48 -23.48 -0.49 14.73
CA LEU A 48 -22.51 -0.49 13.63
C LEU A 48 -22.71 -1.73 12.74
N ALA A 49 -22.87 -2.90 13.33
CA ALA A 49 -23.04 -4.14 12.59
C ALA A 49 -24.35 -4.13 11.76
N ARG A 50 -25.43 -3.53 12.28
CA ARG A 50 -26.66 -3.29 11.51
C ARG A 50 -26.42 -2.36 10.31
N ALA A 51 -25.74 -1.24 10.53
CA ALA A 51 -25.41 -0.33 9.44
C ALA A 51 -24.52 -0.99 8.38
N MET A 52 -23.62 -1.89 8.79
CA MET A 52 -22.74 -2.63 7.87
C MET A 52 -23.50 -3.61 6.96
N GLN A 53 -24.70 -4.07 7.32
CA GLN A 53 -25.51 -4.95 6.45
C GLN A 53 -25.81 -4.31 5.10
N ASP A 54 -26.05 -3.00 5.06
CA ASP A 54 -26.30 -2.25 3.82
C ASP A 54 -25.09 -2.24 2.87
N TYR A 55 -23.91 -2.57 3.38
CA TYR A 55 -22.64 -2.50 2.66
C TYR A 55 -22.02 -3.88 2.38
N VAL A 56 -22.70 -4.99 2.69
CA VAL A 56 -22.18 -6.35 2.43
C VAL A 56 -21.84 -6.55 0.95
N GLY A 57 -22.63 -5.98 0.03
CA GLY A 57 -22.37 -6.03 -1.41
C GLY A 57 -21.10 -5.27 -1.86
N LEU A 58 -20.49 -4.47 -0.99
CA LEU A 58 -19.26 -3.72 -1.24
C LEU A 58 -18.00 -4.42 -0.71
N GLU A 59 -18.08 -5.66 -0.24
CA GLU A 59 -16.93 -6.43 0.24
C GLU A 59 -15.72 -6.35 -0.72
N ARG A 60 -15.97 -6.63 -2.01
CA ARG A 60 -14.95 -6.56 -3.06
C ARG A 60 -14.38 -5.17 -3.27
N PHE A 61 -15.19 -4.13 -3.09
CA PHE A 61 -14.71 -2.75 -3.16
C PHE A 61 -13.75 -2.48 -1.99
N TRP A 62 -14.13 -2.88 -0.78
CA TRP A 62 -13.31 -2.70 0.42
C TRP A 62 -12.01 -3.49 0.37
N GLN A 63 -12.03 -4.72 -0.17
CA GLN A 63 -10.81 -5.50 -0.41
C GLN A 63 -9.82 -4.72 -1.30
N ARG A 64 -10.28 -4.21 -2.44
CA ARG A 64 -9.45 -3.43 -3.38
C ARG A 64 -8.97 -2.12 -2.76
N PHE A 65 -9.86 -1.41 -2.08
CA PHE A 65 -9.53 -0.15 -1.41
C PHE A 65 -8.48 -0.34 -0.31
N ASN A 66 -8.68 -1.33 0.56
CA ASN A 66 -7.77 -1.62 1.66
C ASN A 66 -6.40 -2.05 1.14
N LYS A 67 -6.34 -2.87 0.09
CA LYS A 67 -5.08 -3.19 -0.59
C LYS A 67 -4.36 -1.93 -1.06
N ALA A 68 -5.01 -1.09 -1.85
CA ALA A 68 -4.39 0.13 -2.38
C ALA A 68 -3.90 1.05 -1.25
N LYS A 69 -4.62 1.12 -0.13
CA LYS A 69 -4.20 1.87 1.06
C LYS A 69 -3.00 1.27 1.78
N LEU A 70 -2.91 -0.06 1.88
CA LEU A 70 -1.73 -0.73 2.43
C LEU A 70 -0.51 -0.50 1.53
N GLU A 71 -0.68 -0.61 0.21
CA GLU A 71 0.38 -0.36 -0.77
C GLU A 71 0.87 1.09 -0.74
N GLU A 72 -0.04 2.07 -0.64
CA GLU A 72 0.30 3.48 -0.44
C GLU A 72 1.21 3.66 0.78
N LYS A 73 0.90 2.99 1.90
CA LYS A 73 1.71 3.07 3.12
C LYS A 73 3.06 2.40 2.99
N VAL A 74 3.13 1.25 2.33
CA VAL A 74 4.42 0.60 2.03
C VAL A 74 5.28 1.50 1.14
N LEU A 75 4.71 2.08 0.09
CA LEU A 75 5.42 2.99 -0.82
C LEU A 75 5.95 4.23 -0.08
N GLU A 76 5.17 4.80 0.84
CA GLU A 76 5.59 5.93 1.67
C GLU A 76 6.83 5.59 2.53
N GLN A 77 6.82 4.41 3.15
CA GLN A 77 7.95 3.91 3.94
C GLN A 77 9.19 3.65 3.06
N VAL A 78 9.02 2.97 1.93
CA VAL A 78 10.10 2.66 0.98
C VAL A 78 10.72 3.93 0.42
N ARG A 79 9.92 4.93 0.04
CA ARG A 79 10.40 6.23 -0.42
C ARG A 79 11.27 6.90 0.64
N THR A 80 10.83 6.89 1.89
CA THR A 80 11.56 7.49 3.02
C THR A 80 12.89 6.77 3.24
N ALA A 81 12.89 5.43 3.23
CA ALA A 81 14.10 4.63 3.37
C ALA A 81 15.11 4.89 2.22
N LEU A 82 14.62 4.96 0.97
CA LEU A 82 15.44 5.29 -0.20
C LEU A 82 16.04 6.69 -0.12
N ALA A 83 15.27 7.69 0.32
CA ALA A 83 15.74 9.05 0.49
C ALA A 83 16.87 9.12 1.53
N ASN A 84 16.69 8.48 2.68
CA ASN A 84 17.71 8.40 3.73
C ASN A 84 18.98 7.72 3.23
N ARG A 85 18.84 6.60 2.51
CA ARG A 85 20.00 5.89 1.93
C ARG A 85 20.72 6.72 0.87
N ASN A 86 19.99 7.44 0.03
CA ASN A 86 20.59 8.33 -0.96
C ASN A 86 21.37 9.48 -0.31
N GLN A 87 20.79 10.08 0.74
CA GLN A 87 21.45 11.13 1.51
C GLN A 87 22.74 10.63 2.14
N HIS A 88 22.70 9.46 2.80
CA HIS A 88 23.88 8.86 3.40
C HIS A 88 24.98 8.55 2.36
N LEU A 89 24.62 8.03 1.18
CA LEU A 89 25.59 7.80 0.10
C LEU A 89 26.23 9.10 -0.40
N ARG A 90 25.47 10.20 -0.48
CA ARG A 90 26.00 11.52 -0.84
C ARG A 90 26.99 12.05 0.20
N GLU A 91 26.69 11.88 1.48
CA GLU A 91 27.59 12.26 2.57
C GLU A 91 28.90 11.47 2.52
N LEU A 92 28.83 10.15 2.31
CA LEU A 92 30.03 9.30 2.14
C LEU A 92 30.87 9.74 0.93
N LEU A 93 30.22 10.06 -0.20
CA LEU A 93 30.92 10.58 -1.38
C LEU A 93 31.59 11.93 -1.09
N GLN A 94 30.93 12.84 -0.38
CA GLN A 94 31.52 14.13 0.02
C GLN A 94 32.73 13.93 0.92
N GLN A 95 32.64 13.04 1.92
CA GLN A 95 33.76 12.70 2.81
C GLN A 95 34.93 12.09 2.04
N TYR A 96 34.66 11.18 1.10
CA TYR A 96 35.69 10.57 0.27
C TYR A 96 36.41 11.63 -0.60
N LEU A 97 35.65 12.50 -1.27
CA LEU A 97 36.22 13.58 -2.08
C LEU A 97 37.03 14.56 -1.24
N ALA A 98 36.55 14.92 -0.04
CA ALA A 98 37.29 15.76 0.90
C ALA A 98 38.60 15.08 1.34
N GLY A 99 38.57 13.80 1.71
CA GLY A 99 39.75 13.03 2.09
C GLY A 99 40.81 12.98 0.98
N VAL A 100 40.40 12.71 -0.26
CA VAL A 100 41.32 12.71 -1.43
C VAL A 100 41.86 14.12 -1.72
N SER A 101 41.06 15.17 -1.51
CA SER A 101 41.49 16.55 -1.70
C SER A 101 42.53 16.97 -0.65
N ILE A 102 42.35 16.55 0.61
CA ILE A 102 43.29 16.80 1.70
C ILE A 102 44.58 16.01 1.47
N SER A 103 44.51 14.72 1.11
CA SER A 103 45.71 13.95 0.76
C SER A 103 46.52 14.60 -0.36
N ARG A 104 45.87 15.12 -1.41
CA ARG A 104 46.57 15.85 -2.49
C ARG A 104 47.22 17.16 -2.05
N LYS A 105 46.69 17.81 -1.03
CA LYS A 105 47.25 19.05 -0.47
C LYS A 105 48.48 18.72 0.40
N VAL A 106 48.36 17.72 1.26
CA VAL A 106 49.45 17.22 2.12
C VAL A 106 50.61 16.61 1.30
N LEU A 107 50.34 16.02 0.14
CA LEU A 107 51.39 15.49 -0.76
C LEU A 107 52.13 16.57 -1.55
N LYS A 108 51.67 17.83 -1.55
CA LYS A 108 52.27 18.94 -2.29
C LYS A 108 53.07 19.90 -1.40
N ASP A 109 52.92 19.78 -0.09
CA ASP A 109 53.72 20.47 0.93
C ASP A 109 54.88 19.55 1.37
#